data_AF-A0A2A4PJ17-F1
#
_entry.id   AF-A0A2A4PJ17-F1
#
_cell.length_a   1.000
_cell.length_b   1.000
_cell.length_c   1.000
_cell.angle_alpha   90.00
_cell.angle_beta   90.00
_cell.angle_gamma   90.00
#
_symmetry.space_group_name_H-M   'P 1'
#
loop_
_entity.id
_entity.type
_entity.pdbx_description
1 polymer ?
#
loop_
_entity_poly.entity_id
_entity_poly.type
_entity_poly.pdbx_seq_one_letter_code
_entity_poly.pdbx_strand_id
1 'polypeptide(L)'
;VPLDAGSLQGKDALLSTVQMPGGIPVASVAIGKPGAKNAAYLAAQILALSDEALAQRVCAERRAAGEAVVKKNQELQEKLRQA
;
A
#
# COMPACT_ATOMS: atom_id res chain seq x y z
N VAL A 1 -5.08 -10.90 2.75
CA VAL A 1 -4.06 -10.03 3.39
C VAL A 1 -3.42 -10.83 4.51
N PRO A 2 -2.11 -11.07 4.48
CA PRO A 2 -1.43 -11.78 5.57
C PRO A 2 -1.52 -10.99 6.88
N LEU A 3 -1.94 -11.65 7.96
CA LEU A 3 -2.01 -11.03 9.29
C LEU A 3 -0.65 -11.17 10.00
N ASP A 4 -0.29 -10.18 10.82
CA ASP A 4 0.93 -10.13 11.63
C ASP A 4 0.81 -10.92 12.95
N ALA A 5 -0.11 -11.88 13.03
CA ALA A 5 -0.38 -12.65 14.23
C ALA A 5 0.69 -13.73 14.49
N GLY A 6 0.82 -14.13 15.76
CA GLY A 6 1.62 -15.28 16.18
C GLY A 6 3.13 -15.01 16.34
N SER A 7 3.88 -16.06 16.67
CA SER A 7 5.32 -16.00 16.96
C SER A 7 6.19 -15.71 15.73
N LEU A 8 5.67 -15.93 14.53
CA LEU A 8 6.39 -15.78 13.26
C LEU A 8 6.14 -14.42 12.58
N GLN A 9 5.46 -13.49 13.25
CA GLN A 9 5.20 -12.13 12.76
C GLN A 9 4.57 -12.13 11.35
N GLY A 10 3.66 -13.08 11.09
CA GLY A 10 2.94 -13.21 9.83
C GLY A 10 3.74 -13.79 8.65
N LYS A 11 4.97 -14.30 8.84
CA LYS A 11 5.73 -14.98 7.77
C LYS A 11 5.02 -16.25 7.28
N ASP A 12 4.46 -17.00 8.20
CA ASP A 12 3.57 -18.15 7.95
C ASP A 12 2.32 -17.74 7.18
N ALA A 13 1.65 -16.67 7.61
CA ALA A 13 0.48 -16.14 6.90
C ALA A 13 0.83 -15.64 5.49
N LEU A 14 1.99 -15.01 5.31
CA LEU A 14 2.47 -14.52 4.02
C LEU A 14 2.70 -15.68 3.06
N LEU A 15 3.49 -16.67 3.46
CA LEU A 15 3.79 -17.84 2.63
C LEU A 15 2.53 -18.64 2.31
N SER A 16 1.62 -18.80 3.27
CA SER A 16 0.34 -19.48 3.04
C SER A 16 -0.58 -18.75 2.06
N THR A 17 -0.43 -17.44 1.88
CA THR A 17 -1.26 -16.64 0.96
C THR A 17 -0.62 -16.47 -0.42
N VAL A 18 0.70 -16.30 -0.49
CA VAL A 18 1.40 -15.96 -1.73
C VAL A 18 1.81 -17.18 -2.56
N GLN A 19 2.02 -18.34 -1.93
CA GLN A 19 2.51 -19.56 -2.57
C GLN A 19 1.39 -20.36 -3.26
N MET A 20 0.62 -19.71 -4.13
CA MET A 20 -0.43 -20.38 -4.88
C MET A 20 0.14 -21.21 -6.04
N PRO A 21 -0.42 -22.40 -6.34
CA PRO A 21 -0.04 -23.16 -7.52
C PRO A 21 -0.40 -22.40 -8.81
N GLY A 22 0.27 -22.75 -9.92
CA GLY A 22 -0.02 -22.17 -11.23
C GLY A 22 -1.49 -22.36 -11.64
N GLY A 23 -2.10 -21.30 -12.19
CA GLY A 23 -3.49 -21.30 -12.65
C GLY A 23 -4.51 -20.73 -11.66
N ILE A 24 -4.14 -20.50 -10.40
CA ILE A 24 -5.04 -19.95 -9.36
C ILE A 24 -4.35 -18.77 -8.66
N PRO A 25 -4.24 -17.59 -9.31
CA PRO A 25 -3.50 -16.47 -8.75
C PRO A 25 -4.22 -15.84 -7.55
N VAL A 26 -3.43 -15.38 -6.57
CA VAL A 26 -3.91 -14.55 -5.46
C VAL A 26 -3.04 -13.30 -5.38
N ALA A 27 -3.69 -12.13 -5.40
CA ALA A 27 -3.01 -10.85 -5.20
C ALA A 27 -2.70 -10.65 -3.71
N SER A 28 -1.52 -11.12 -3.29
CA SER A 28 -1.02 -10.92 -1.92
C SER A 28 -0.30 -9.58 -1.79
N VAL A 29 -0.44 -8.94 -0.64
CA VAL A 29 0.17 -7.63 -0.31
C VAL A 29 0.96 -7.75 0.99
N ALA A 30 1.52 -6.64 1.48
CA ALA A 30 2.29 -6.59 2.73
C ALA A 30 1.55 -7.24 3.92
N ILE A 31 2.29 -7.64 4.95
CA ILE A 31 1.74 -8.18 6.19
C ILE A 31 1.09 -7.04 7.02
N GLY A 32 -0.02 -7.33 7.70
CA GLY A 32 -0.62 -6.47 8.71
C GLY A 32 -1.28 -5.19 8.17
N LYS A 33 -1.26 -4.11 8.96
CA LYS A 33 -1.92 -2.82 8.63
C LYS A 33 -1.47 -2.21 7.28
N PRO A 34 -0.17 -2.18 6.92
CA PRO A 34 0.24 -1.72 5.59
C PRO A 34 -0.40 -2.55 4.46
N GLY A 35 -0.51 -3.86 4.67
CA GLY A 35 -1.23 -4.77 3.78
C GLY A 35 -2.68 -4.40 3.60
N ALA A 36 -3.41 -4.15 4.70
CA ALA A 36 -4.81 -3.77 4.64
C ALA A 36 -5.02 -2.49 3.83
N LYS A 37 -4.19 -1.46 4.04
CA LYS A 37 -4.24 -0.22 3.24
C LYS A 37 -3.96 -0.50 1.76
N ASN A 38 -2.93 -1.27 1.46
CA ASN A 38 -2.56 -1.59 0.08
C ASN A 38 -3.60 -2.46 -0.62
N ALA A 39 -4.27 -3.37 0.08
CA ALA A 39 -5.35 -4.18 -0.47
C ALA A 39 -6.55 -3.32 -0.87
N ALA A 40 -6.97 -2.38 -0.01
CA ALA A 40 -8.03 -1.43 -0.34
C ALA A 40 -7.64 -0.56 -1.54
N TYR A 41 -6.38 -0.11 -1.60
CA TYR A 41 -5.87 0.70 -2.69
C TYR A 41 -5.77 -0.07 -4.02
N LEU A 42 -5.32 -1.33 -3.98
CA LEU A 42 -5.29 -2.22 -5.15
C LEU A 42 -6.70 -2.52 -5.65
N ALA A 43 -7.64 -2.82 -4.74
CA ALA A 43 -9.04 -3.03 -5.10
C ALA A 43 -9.63 -1.78 -5.77
N ALA A 44 -9.37 -0.59 -5.22
CA ALA A 44 -9.80 0.67 -5.82
C ALA A 44 -9.21 0.89 -7.22
N GLN A 45 -7.95 0.52 -7.46
CA GLN A 45 -7.33 0.59 -8.79
C GLN A 45 -7.96 -0.36 -9.81
N ILE A 46 -8.32 -1.57 -9.39
CA ILE A 46 -9.01 -2.54 -10.25
C ILE A 46 -10.40 -2.00 -10.63
N LEU A 47 -11.16 -1.50 -9.64
CA LEU A 47 -12.49 -0.93 -9.88
C LEU A 47 -12.46 0.35 -10.73
N ALA A 48 -11.41 1.16 -10.57
CA ALA A 48 -11.21 2.39 -11.33
C ALA A 48 -11.08 2.17 -12.84
N LEU A 49 -10.76 0.95 -13.31
CA LEU A 49 -10.77 0.63 -14.74
C LEU A 49 -12.16 0.81 -15.39
N SER A 50 -13.22 0.76 -14.58
CA SER A 50 -14.62 0.90 -15.01
C SER A 50 -15.34 2.09 -14.36
N ASP A 51 -14.67 2.84 -13.48
CA ASP A 51 -15.22 3.99 -12.74
C ASP A 51 -14.25 5.17 -12.82
N GLU A 52 -14.54 6.08 -13.76
CA GLU A 52 -13.72 7.28 -14.03
C GLU A 52 -13.64 8.21 -12.80
N ALA A 53 -14.73 8.36 -12.04
CA ALA A 53 -14.72 9.20 -10.84
C ALA A 53 -13.81 8.58 -9.75
N LEU A 54 -13.83 7.25 -9.60
CA LEU A 54 -12.89 6.56 -8.73
C LEU A 54 -11.44 6.68 -9.22
N ALA A 55 -11.20 6.55 -10.52
CA ALA A 55 -9.87 6.73 -11.10
C ALA A 55 -9.25 8.09 -10.75
N GLN A 56 -10.05 9.16 -10.90
CA GLN A 56 -9.62 10.51 -10.53
C GLN A 56 -9.29 10.62 -9.04
N ARG A 57 -10.11 10.04 -8.16
CA ARG A 57 -9.84 10.02 -6.70
C ARG A 57 -8.55 9.28 -6.36
N VAL A 58 -8.29 8.12 -6.97
CA VAL A 58 -7.07 7.34 -6.74
C VAL A 58 -5.82 8.10 -7.20
N CYS A 59 -5.90 8.76 -8.36
CA CYS A 59 -4.84 9.62 -8.87
C CYS A 59 -4.57 10.84 -7.97
N ALA A 60 -5.63 11.50 -7.50
CA ALA A 60 -5.53 12.64 -6.60
C ALA A 60 -4.88 12.25 -5.26
N GLU A 61 -5.27 11.12 -4.67
CA GLU A 61 -4.67 10.62 -3.42
C GLU A 61 -3.17 10.33 -3.60
N ARG A 62 -2.78 9.70 -4.73
CA ARG A 62 -1.36 9.44 -5.02
C ARG A 62 -0.55 10.74 -5.15
N ARG A 63 -1.10 11.75 -5.81
CA ARG A 63 -0.45 13.06 -5.97
C ARG A 63 -0.27 13.73 -4.60
N ALA A 64 -1.33 13.78 -3.79
CA ALA A 64 -1.29 14.36 -2.46
C ALA A 64 -0.26 13.66 -1.55
N ALA A 65 -0.14 12.34 -1.64
CA ALA A 65 0.89 11.59 -0.90
C ALA A 65 2.32 12.00 -1.32
N GLY A 66 2.56 12.19 -2.62
CA GLY A 66 3.86 12.67 -3.14
C GLY A 66 4.18 14.10 -2.67
N GLU A 67 3.22 15.01 -2.77
CA GLU A 67 3.36 16.39 -2.29
C GLU A 67 3.65 16.45 -0.79
N ALA A 68 3.02 15.59 0.01
CA ALA A 68 3.28 15.50 1.44
C ALA A 68 4.72 15.06 1.77
N VAL A 69 5.32 14.18 0.95
CA VAL A 69 6.73 13.79 1.10
C VAL A 69 7.67 14.93 0.75
N VAL A 70 7.40 15.64 -0.35
CA VAL A 70 8.19 16.82 -0.76
C VAL A 70 8.17 17.88 0.34
N LYS A 71 6.99 18.20 0.88
CA LYS A 71 6.84 19.17 1.97
C LYS A 71 7.63 18.76 3.22
N LYS A 72 7.51 17.50 3.65
CA LYS A 72 8.28 16.98 4.80
C LYS A 72 9.79 17.04 4.57
N ASN A 73 10.25 16.82 3.34
CA ASN A 73 11.66 16.93 3.00
C ASN A 73 12.13 18.39 3.10
N GLN A 74 11.37 19.35 2.58
CA GLN A 74 11.69 20.78 2.68
C GLN A 74 11.83 21.22 4.14
N GLU A 75 10.86 20.86 4.98
CA GLU A 75 10.87 21.14 6.42
C GLU A 75 12.12 20.54 7.11
N LEU A 76 12.52 19.33 6.73
CA LEU A 76 13.74 18.70 7.25
C LEU A 76 15.00 19.46 6.82
N GLN A 77 15.09 19.89 5.55
CA GLN A 77 16.24 20.63 5.04
C GLN A 77 16.38 22.02 5.67
N GLU A 78 15.28 22.65 6.05
CA GLU A 78 15.31 23.91 6.80
C GLU A 78 15.86 23.71 8.21
N LYS A 79 15.41 22.66 8.92
CA LYS A 79 15.92 22.32 10.26
C LYS A 79 17.42 22.00 10.24
N LEU A 80 17.89 21.26 9.24
CA LEU A 80 19.31 20.92 9.09
C LEU A 80 20.17 22.14 8.76
N ARG A 81 19.63 23.16 8.08
CA ARG A 81 20.35 24.42 7.80
C ARG A 81 20.43 25.35 9.01
N GLN A 82 19.58 25.15 10.01
CA GLN A 82 19.55 25.94 11.26
C GLN A 82 20.35 25.29 12.40
N ALA A 83 20.83 24.05 12.19
CA ALA A 83 21.68 23.31 13.12
C ALA A 83 23.17 23.50 12.77
#